data_AF-A0A6M0BK23-F1
#
_entry.id   AF-A0A6M0BK23-F1
#
_cell.length_a   1.000
_cell.length_b   1.000
_cell.length_c   1.000
_cell.angle_alpha   90.00
_cell.angle_beta   90.00
_cell.angle_gamma   90.00
#
_symmetry.space_group_name_H-M   'P 1'
#
loop_
_entity.id
_entity.type
_entity.pdbx_description
1 polymer ?
#
loop_
_entity_poly.entity_id
_entity_poly.type
_entity_poly.pdbx_seq_one_letter_code
_entity_poly.pdbx_strand_id
1 'polypeptide(L)'
;LSFFNLLCCRSKILFAYDQARWCYRQTRGLYSQLEQEVKGFKELATQRDTRLEQLKQKLTEMPSKTFDYAGYLRDMEDHKNAIATNDHNYDYWLEKIREHSLEDDSIKFLEDFLNQRTKRFQKQIETDLNYLKPGQQLFDQMLGSIRGIVDIEQAECDRALEKALRDKEKADQAREKELESIRHQEQKAAEEREKQLERWIALVGTGLAVSGISSQTDAKPVESIITQLFSKESLDCPTAGVTPCLTYSVVFVLVHVVVGLIAAFIMDRIIKLVSK
;
A
#
# COMPACT_ATOMS: atom_id res chain seq x y z
N LEU A 1 50.55 49.98 32.11
CA LEU A 1 49.53 48.92 31.90
C LEU A 1 48.33 49.43 31.09
N SER A 2 47.80 50.63 31.39
CA SER A 2 46.62 51.23 30.72
C SER A 2 46.76 51.35 29.20
N PHE A 3 47.91 51.83 28.70
CA PHE A 3 48.16 51.94 27.25
C PHE A 3 48.16 50.59 26.53
N PHE A 4 48.76 49.57 27.13
CA PHE A 4 48.77 48.20 26.58
C PHE A 4 47.35 47.61 26.50
N ASN A 5 46.55 47.79 27.54
CA ASN A 5 45.16 47.32 27.57
C ASN A 5 44.30 48.03 26.51
N LEU A 6 44.50 49.34 26.34
CA LEU A 6 43.84 50.11 25.27
C LEU A 6 44.17 49.54 23.89
N LEU A 7 45.45 49.29 23.61
CA LEU A 7 45.88 48.70 22.34
C LEU A 7 45.31 47.29 22.13
N CYS A 8 45.20 46.49 23.18
CA CYS A 8 44.53 45.19 23.13
C CYS A 8 43.04 45.32 22.75
N CYS A 9 42.32 46.27 23.35
CA CYS A 9 40.93 46.57 22.98
C CYS A 9 40.81 46.99 21.52
N ARG A 10 41.70 47.87 21.06
CA ARG A 10 41.77 48.32 19.66
C ARG A 10 41.91 47.15 18.68
N SER A 11 42.84 46.24 18.97
CA SER A 11 43.10 45.06 18.12
C SER A 11 41.91 44.10 18.10
N LYS A 12 41.25 43.87 19.26
CA LYS A 12 40.04 43.04 19.33
C LYS A 12 38.89 43.63 18.54
N ILE A 13 38.70 44.95 18.59
CA ILE A 13 37.67 45.65 17.80
C ILE A 13 37.93 45.47 16.30
N LEU A 14 39.16 45.70 15.85
CA LEU A 14 39.52 45.56 14.44
C LEU A 14 39.33 44.11 13.96
N PHE A 15 39.80 43.15 14.74
CA PHE A 15 39.63 41.73 14.42
C PHE A 15 38.15 41.34 14.34
N ALA A 16 37.34 41.71 15.33
CA ALA A 16 35.91 41.41 15.33
C ALA A 16 35.20 42.06 14.12
N TYR A 17 35.59 43.28 13.74
CA TYR A 17 35.05 43.92 12.55
C TYR A 17 35.42 43.15 11.28
N ASP A 18 36.68 42.77 11.11
CA ASP A 18 37.13 42.02 9.93
C ASP A 18 36.42 40.66 9.82
N GLN A 19 36.20 39.98 10.95
CA GLN A 19 35.41 38.74 10.99
C GLN A 19 33.95 38.99 10.62
N ALA A 20 33.31 40.05 11.15
CA ALA A 20 31.96 40.41 10.76
C ALA A 20 31.85 40.71 9.25
N ARG A 21 32.86 41.37 8.65
CA ARG A 21 32.95 41.60 7.21
C ARG A 21 33.11 40.29 6.43
N TRP A 22 33.85 39.33 6.96
CA TRP A 22 33.98 38.01 6.36
C TRP A 22 32.66 37.25 6.40
N CYS A 23 31.99 37.17 7.57
CA CYS A 23 30.67 36.56 7.72
C CYS A 23 29.68 37.18 6.73
N TYR A 24 29.62 38.52 6.64
CA TYR A 24 28.77 39.22 5.68
C TYR A 24 28.96 38.73 4.23
N ARG A 25 30.23 38.54 3.79
CA ARG A 25 30.50 38.04 2.43
C ARG A 25 30.00 36.61 2.25
N GLN A 26 30.17 35.74 3.24
CA GLN A 26 29.64 34.38 3.19
C GLN A 26 28.11 34.39 3.14
N THR A 27 27.46 35.16 4.02
CA THR A 27 26.00 35.31 4.05
C THR A 27 25.46 35.84 2.73
N ARG A 28 26.13 36.81 2.08
CA ARG A 28 25.74 37.31 0.75
C ARG A 28 25.90 36.28 -0.36
N GLY A 29 26.94 35.46 -0.29
CA GLY A 29 27.13 34.34 -1.22
C GLY A 29 25.97 33.35 -1.11
N LEU A 30 25.64 32.93 0.12
CA LEU A 30 24.52 32.04 0.40
C LEU A 30 23.17 32.67 0.02
N TYR A 31 22.96 33.96 0.31
CA TYR A 31 21.76 34.69 -0.10
C TYR A 31 21.50 34.54 -1.60
N SER A 32 22.54 34.75 -2.41
CA SER A 32 22.43 34.71 -3.87
C SER A 32 22.08 33.31 -4.37
N GLN A 33 22.67 32.27 -3.77
CA GLN A 33 22.35 30.88 -4.09
C GLN A 33 20.91 30.52 -3.69
N LEU A 34 20.49 30.88 -2.48
CA LEU A 34 19.15 30.60 -1.98
C LEU A 34 18.08 31.37 -2.76
N GLU A 35 18.36 32.60 -3.20
CA GLU A 35 17.46 33.36 -4.06
C GLU A 35 17.27 32.70 -5.44
N GLN A 36 18.30 32.07 -5.99
CA GLN A 36 18.16 31.26 -7.22
C GLN A 36 17.25 30.05 -6.99
N GLU A 37 17.36 29.39 -5.83
CA GLU A 37 16.46 28.29 -5.47
C GLU A 37 14.99 28.75 -5.38
N VAL A 38 14.76 29.95 -4.83
CA VAL A 38 13.42 30.59 -4.77
C VAL A 38 12.87 30.86 -6.16
N LYS A 39 13.69 31.33 -7.10
CA LYS A 39 13.25 31.54 -8.49
C LYS A 39 12.88 30.21 -9.13
N GLY A 40 13.72 29.19 -9.00
CA GLY A 40 13.43 27.83 -9.49
C GLY A 40 12.18 27.21 -8.85
N PHE A 41 11.85 27.56 -7.60
CA PHE A 41 10.61 27.12 -6.95
C PHE A 41 9.34 27.71 -7.62
N LYS A 42 9.42 28.92 -8.20
CA LYS A 42 8.29 29.50 -8.96
C LYS A 42 8.11 28.85 -10.33
N GLU A 43 9.13 28.15 -10.82
CA GLU A 43 9.21 27.57 -12.16
C GLU A 43 9.09 26.02 -12.14
N LEU A 44 8.47 25.47 -11.09
CA LEU A 44 8.32 24.02 -10.94
C LEU A 44 7.59 23.37 -12.12
N ALA A 45 7.99 22.13 -12.41
CA ALA A 45 7.35 21.33 -13.46
C ALA A 45 5.84 21.16 -13.21
N THR A 46 5.07 21.12 -14.30
CA THR A 46 3.62 20.86 -14.22
C THR A 46 3.33 19.38 -13.94
N GLN A 47 4.19 18.47 -14.39
CA GLN A 47 4.06 17.04 -14.09
C GLN A 47 4.37 16.74 -12.62
N ARG A 48 3.44 16.02 -11.98
CA ARG A 48 3.46 15.69 -10.55
C ARG A 48 4.75 14.99 -10.13
N ASP A 49 5.10 13.87 -10.75
CA ASP A 49 6.23 13.04 -10.30
C ASP A 49 7.56 13.78 -10.43
N THR A 50 7.76 14.48 -11.55
CA THR A 50 8.95 15.33 -11.77
C THR A 50 9.01 16.47 -10.76
N ARG A 51 7.88 17.12 -10.48
CA ARG A 51 7.80 18.19 -9.47
C ARG A 51 8.14 17.65 -8.08
N LEU A 52 7.59 16.50 -7.69
CA LEU A 52 7.81 15.90 -6.38
C LEU A 52 9.29 15.57 -6.17
N GLU A 53 9.96 15.00 -7.16
CA GLU A 53 11.39 14.71 -7.08
C GLU A 53 12.24 16.00 -7.01
N GLN A 54 11.90 17.03 -7.78
CA GLN A 54 12.55 18.35 -7.68
C GLN A 54 12.39 18.96 -6.27
N LEU A 55 11.20 18.84 -5.67
CA LEU A 55 10.93 19.34 -4.33
C LEU A 55 11.71 18.56 -3.26
N LYS A 56 11.76 17.23 -3.35
CA LYS A 56 12.57 16.38 -2.45
C LYS A 56 14.06 16.70 -2.56
N GLN A 57 14.56 16.93 -3.77
CA GLN A 57 15.95 17.34 -3.98
C GLN A 57 16.23 18.68 -3.26
N LYS A 58 15.35 19.67 -3.44
CA LYS A 58 15.47 20.95 -2.72
C LYS A 58 15.44 20.78 -1.20
N LEU A 59 14.60 19.87 -0.66
CA LEU A 59 14.59 19.55 0.77
C LEU A 59 15.88 18.92 1.28
N THR A 60 16.71 18.37 0.40
CA THR A 60 18.00 17.78 0.76
C THR A 60 19.12 18.82 0.71
N GLU A 61 19.10 19.70 -0.29
CA GLU A 61 20.20 20.64 -0.55
C GLU A 61 20.09 21.99 0.17
N MET A 62 18.86 22.49 0.34
CA MET A 62 18.62 23.81 0.92
C MET A 62 18.86 23.92 2.43
N PRO A 63 18.53 22.90 3.27
CA PRO A 63 18.65 23.06 4.71
C PRO A 63 20.06 23.38 5.20
N SER A 64 21.10 22.80 4.60
CA SER A 64 22.49 23.10 4.97
C SER A 64 22.82 24.56 4.68
N LYS A 65 22.49 25.06 3.48
CA LYS A 65 22.69 26.46 3.08
C LYS A 65 21.94 27.43 4.00
N THR A 66 20.69 27.13 4.36
CA THR A 66 19.89 27.98 5.27
C THR A 66 20.44 27.94 6.70
N PHE A 67 20.94 26.79 7.15
CA PHE A 67 21.57 26.66 8.46
C PHE A 67 22.88 27.47 8.54
N ASP A 68 23.74 27.35 7.55
CA ASP A 68 24.98 28.13 7.46
C ASP A 68 24.69 29.64 7.37
N TYR A 69 23.66 30.01 6.61
CA TYR A 69 23.19 31.39 6.51
C TYR A 69 22.79 31.96 7.88
N ALA A 70 22.00 31.20 8.65
CA ALA A 70 21.61 31.58 10.00
C ALA A 70 22.81 31.64 10.95
N GLY A 71 23.77 30.71 10.81
CA GLY A 71 25.02 30.69 11.56
C GLY A 71 25.82 31.98 11.36
N TYR A 72 26.08 32.38 10.12
CA TYR A 72 26.82 33.61 9.85
C TYR A 72 26.08 34.87 10.31
N LEU A 73 24.75 34.91 10.25
CA LEU A 73 23.97 36.03 10.81
C LEU A 73 24.14 36.15 12.32
N ARG A 74 24.10 35.03 13.04
CA ARG A 74 24.37 35.00 14.48
C ARG A 74 25.79 35.49 14.76
N ASP A 75 26.78 34.95 14.05
CA ASP A 75 28.18 35.30 14.26
C ASP A 75 28.45 36.79 13.98
N MET A 76 27.76 37.40 13.01
CA MET A 76 27.80 38.85 12.78
C MET A 76 27.28 39.66 13.99
N GLU A 77 26.19 39.22 14.63
CA GLU A 77 25.67 39.86 15.85
C GLU A 77 26.66 39.67 17.01
N ASP A 78 27.27 38.49 17.15
CA ASP A 78 28.28 38.21 18.16
C ASP A 78 29.51 39.10 17.99
N HIS A 79 29.97 39.32 16.76
CA HIS A 79 31.07 40.25 16.46
C HIS A 79 30.69 41.71 16.72
N LYS A 80 29.46 42.11 16.42
CA LYS A 80 28.95 43.45 16.78
C LYS A 80 28.95 43.65 18.29
N ASN A 81 28.50 42.66 19.06
CA ASN A 81 28.52 42.68 20.52
C ASN A 81 29.96 42.72 21.06
N ALA A 82 30.87 41.94 20.48
CA ALA A 82 32.29 41.97 20.83
C ALA A 82 32.93 43.34 20.59
N ILE A 83 32.56 44.03 19.50
CA ILE A 83 32.98 45.42 19.26
C ILE A 83 32.42 46.33 20.37
N ALA A 84 31.12 46.24 20.69
CA ALA A 84 30.51 47.08 21.73
C ALA A 84 31.15 46.88 23.12
N THR A 85 31.44 45.63 23.52
CA THR A 85 32.13 45.36 24.77
C THR A 85 33.56 45.93 24.79
N ASN A 86 34.31 45.75 23.70
CA ASN A 86 35.67 46.26 23.64
C ASN A 86 35.72 47.79 23.43
N ASP A 87 34.68 48.39 22.86
CA ASP A 87 34.49 49.85 22.77
C ASP A 87 34.34 50.45 24.16
N HIS A 88 33.48 49.87 25.01
CA HIS A 88 33.35 50.29 26.41
C HIS A 88 34.67 50.12 27.20
N ASN A 89 35.35 48.98 27.03
CA ASN A 89 36.64 48.76 27.67
C ASN A 89 37.72 49.73 27.16
N TYR A 90 37.70 50.07 25.87
CA TYR A 90 38.63 51.02 25.27
C TYR A 90 38.44 52.40 25.88
N ASP A 91 37.19 52.85 26.02
CA ASP A 91 36.84 54.13 26.65
C ASP A 91 37.35 54.20 28.09
N TYR A 92 37.12 53.16 28.90
CA TYR A 92 37.65 53.07 30.26
C TYR A 92 39.19 53.23 30.31
N TRP A 93 39.92 52.52 29.43
CA TRP A 93 41.38 52.63 29.42
C TRP A 93 41.87 53.97 28.88
N LEU A 94 41.11 54.59 27.97
CA LEU A 94 41.39 55.93 27.46
C LEU A 94 41.24 56.97 28.57
N GLU A 95 40.18 56.89 29.39
CA GLU A 95 40.02 57.73 30.58
C GLU A 95 41.18 57.56 31.57
N LYS A 96 41.62 56.33 31.81
CA LYS A 96 42.79 56.06 32.68
C LYS A 96 44.09 56.66 32.15
N ILE A 97 44.24 56.75 30.82
CA ILE A 97 45.39 57.43 30.21
C ILE A 97 45.25 58.94 30.35
N ARG A 98 44.05 59.50 30.12
CA ARG A 98 43.75 60.93 30.30
C ARG A 98 44.09 61.42 31.71
N GLU A 99 43.77 60.64 32.75
CA GLU A 99 44.11 60.95 34.15
C GLU A 99 45.61 61.18 34.40
N HIS A 100 46.48 60.66 33.52
CA HIS A 100 47.94 60.74 33.64
C HIS A 100 48.59 61.50 32.47
N SER A 101 47.80 62.09 31.58
CA SER A 101 48.29 62.85 30.41
C SER A 101 48.49 64.32 30.79
N LEU A 102 49.53 64.95 30.25
CA LEU A 102 49.73 66.40 30.36
C LEU A 102 48.85 67.13 29.33
N GLU A 103 48.61 68.42 29.57
CA GLU A 103 47.73 69.26 28.72
C GLU A 103 48.22 69.33 27.24
N ASP A 104 49.52 69.16 27.02
CA ASP A 104 50.16 69.14 25.70
C ASP A 104 50.20 67.75 25.04
N ASP A 105 49.78 66.68 25.72
CA ASP A 105 49.81 65.33 25.17
C ASP A 105 48.69 65.13 24.12
N SER A 106 49.08 64.99 22.85
CA SER A 106 48.12 64.75 21.76
C SER A 106 47.66 63.30 21.71
N ILE A 107 46.60 62.98 22.47
CA ILE A 107 45.94 61.65 22.44
C ILE A 107 44.74 61.58 21.49
N LYS A 108 44.50 62.63 20.70
CA LYS A 108 43.32 62.79 19.83
C LYS A 108 43.08 61.60 18.89
N PHE A 109 44.15 60.98 18.37
CA PHE A 109 44.02 59.81 17.50
C PHE A 109 43.39 58.59 18.20
N LEU A 110 43.58 58.46 19.53
CA LEU A 110 42.95 57.42 20.34
C LEU A 110 41.46 57.72 20.51
N GLU A 111 41.11 58.98 20.69
CA GLU A 111 39.73 59.45 20.81
C GLU A 111 38.97 59.32 19.49
N ASP A 112 39.61 59.65 18.36
CA ASP A 112 39.02 59.52 17.02
C ASP A 112 38.69 58.07 16.67
N PHE A 113 39.52 57.12 17.12
CA PHE A 113 39.23 55.70 16.98
C PHE A 113 37.92 55.32 17.67
N LEU A 114 37.74 55.71 18.93
CA LEU A 114 36.52 55.47 19.71
C LEU A 114 35.31 56.24 19.16
N ASN A 115 35.47 57.52 18.88
CA ASN A 115 34.34 58.40 18.57
C ASN A 115 33.80 58.21 17.15
N GLN A 116 34.64 57.78 16.21
CA GLN A 116 34.27 57.71 14.80
C GLN A 116 34.31 56.26 14.28
N ARG A 117 35.42 55.55 14.53
CA ARG A 117 35.68 54.29 13.83
C ARG A 117 34.84 53.14 14.40
N THR A 118 34.76 52.99 15.73
CA THR A 118 33.97 51.92 16.35
C THR A 118 32.48 52.08 16.10
N LYS A 119 31.94 53.30 16.22
CA LYS A 119 30.53 53.62 15.90
C LYS A 119 30.21 53.30 14.45
N ARG A 120 31.09 53.67 13.51
CA ARG A 120 30.93 53.33 12.08
C ARG A 120 30.91 51.82 11.87
N PHE A 121 31.77 51.06 12.56
CA PHE A 121 31.81 49.61 12.45
C PHE A 121 30.51 48.96 12.92
N GLN A 122 30.04 49.31 14.13
CA GLN A 122 28.78 48.79 14.66
C GLN A 122 27.59 49.15 13.74
N LYS A 123 27.56 50.40 13.24
CA LYS A 123 26.49 50.84 12.33
C LYS A 123 26.49 50.06 11.02
N GLN A 124 27.66 49.80 10.44
CA GLN A 124 27.78 49.03 9.22
C GLN A 124 27.28 47.59 9.43
N ILE A 125 27.68 46.92 10.51
CA ILE A 125 27.23 45.55 10.80
C ILE A 125 25.71 45.53 11.02
N GLU A 126 25.17 46.51 11.75
CA GLU A 126 23.71 46.65 11.93
C GLU A 126 22.98 46.81 10.60
N THR A 127 23.45 47.68 9.70
CA THR A 127 22.86 47.84 8.36
C THR A 127 22.88 46.54 7.58
N ASP A 128 24.00 45.81 7.61
CA ASP A 128 24.13 44.54 6.90
C ASP A 128 23.16 43.48 7.46
N LEU A 129 23.06 43.38 8.79
CA LEU A 129 22.11 42.50 9.47
C LEU A 129 20.66 42.85 9.11
N ASN A 130 20.31 44.14 9.11
CA ASN A 130 18.96 44.59 8.77
C ASN A 130 18.58 44.26 7.32
N TYR A 131 19.57 44.26 6.42
CA TYR A 131 19.36 43.86 5.04
C TYR A 131 19.22 42.33 4.87
N LEU A 132 20.00 41.54 5.63
CA LEU A 132 20.08 40.08 5.45
C LEU A 132 19.05 39.29 6.29
N LYS A 133 18.68 39.75 7.49
CA LYS A 133 17.72 39.07 8.36
C LYS A 133 16.37 38.78 7.69
N PRO A 134 15.75 39.70 6.92
CA PRO A 134 14.51 39.40 6.21
C PRO A 134 14.63 38.22 5.23
N GLY A 135 15.81 38.02 4.64
CA GLY A 135 16.08 36.88 3.76
C GLY A 135 15.96 35.54 4.46
N GLN A 136 16.39 35.44 5.73
CA GLN A 136 16.29 34.21 6.52
C GLN A 136 14.83 33.74 6.64
N GLN A 137 13.93 34.66 7.01
CA GLN A 137 12.51 34.37 7.16
C GLN A 137 11.89 33.90 5.84
N LEU A 138 12.27 34.50 4.72
CA LEU A 138 11.80 34.10 3.40
C LEU A 138 12.23 32.67 3.06
N PHE A 139 13.50 32.32 3.31
CA PHE A 139 14.01 30.98 3.05
C PHE A 139 13.37 29.92 3.95
N ASP A 140 13.12 30.24 5.21
CA ASP A 140 12.41 29.36 6.16
C ASP A 140 10.95 29.12 5.72
N GLN A 141 10.25 30.17 5.28
CA GLN A 141 8.89 30.06 4.75
C GLN A 141 8.84 29.21 3.48
N MET A 142 9.83 29.35 2.59
CA MET A 142 9.90 28.53 1.40
C MET A 142 10.16 27.06 1.75
N LEU A 143 11.10 26.76 2.65
CA LEU A 143 11.35 25.40 3.13
C LEU A 143 10.09 24.79 3.76
N GLY A 144 9.37 25.56 4.58
CA GLY A 144 8.08 25.15 5.14
C GLY A 144 7.04 24.85 4.04
N SER A 145 6.99 25.68 3.00
CA SER A 145 6.08 25.49 1.86
C SER A 145 6.42 24.22 1.06
N ILE A 146 7.71 23.99 0.78
CA ILE A 146 8.18 22.78 0.09
C ILE A 146 7.83 21.53 0.90
N ARG A 147 8.10 21.52 2.22
CA ARG A 147 7.72 20.40 3.10
C ARG A 147 6.22 20.15 3.05
N GLY A 148 5.41 21.19 3.18
CA GLY A 148 3.95 21.07 3.11
C GLY A 148 3.46 20.46 1.80
N ILE A 149 4.04 20.84 0.66
CA ILE A 149 3.67 20.25 -0.64
C ILE A 149 4.06 18.77 -0.70
N VAL A 150 5.29 18.44 -0.31
CA VAL A 150 5.79 17.04 -0.32
C VAL A 150 4.94 16.15 0.60
N ASP A 151 4.61 16.63 1.80
CA ASP A 151 3.81 15.88 2.77
C ASP A 151 2.38 15.63 2.25
N ILE A 152 1.76 16.64 1.62
CA ILE A 152 0.43 16.51 1.00
C ILE A 152 0.48 15.49 -0.14
N GLU A 153 1.44 15.62 -1.06
CA GLU A 153 1.53 14.74 -2.23
C GLU A 153 1.84 13.30 -1.86
N GLN A 154 2.68 13.08 -0.84
CA GLN A 154 2.98 11.76 -0.33
C GLN A 154 1.75 11.14 0.34
N ALA A 155 1.03 11.90 1.18
CA ALA A 155 -0.19 11.43 1.84
C ALA A 155 -1.30 11.08 0.83
N GLU A 156 -1.44 11.82 -0.27
CA GLU A 156 -2.35 11.47 -1.36
C GLU A 156 -1.94 10.18 -2.08
N CYS A 157 -0.63 10.01 -2.36
CA CYS A 157 -0.09 8.81 -2.99
C CYS A 157 -0.35 7.57 -2.15
N ASP A 158 -0.06 7.67 -0.84
CA ASP A 158 -0.26 6.57 0.11
C ASP A 158 -1.75 6.19 0.21
N ARG A 159 -2.66 7.17 0.23
CA ARG A 159 -4.12 6.92 0.19
C ARG A 159 -4.57 6.26 -1.10
N ALA A 160 -4.03 6.68 -2.25
CA ALA A 160 -4.37 6.10 -3.54
C ALA A 160 -3.88 4.65 -3.64
N LEU A 161 -2.66 4.37 -3.16
CA LEU A 161 -2.11 3.02 -3.07
C LEU A 161 -2.94 2.13 -2.14
N GLU A 162 -3.28 2.62 -0.94
CA GLU A 162 -4.11 1.89 0.02
C GLU A 162 -5.48 1.54 -0.58
N LYS A 163 -6.11 2.49 -1.28
CA LYS A 163 -7.38 2.24 -1.97
C LYS A 163 -7.22 1.18 -3.07
N ALA A 164 -6.18 1.26 -3.88
CA ALA A 164 -5.91 0.28 -4.94
C ALA A 164 -5.67 -1.13 -4.36
N LEU A 165 -4.96 -1.24 -3.24
CA LEU A 165 -4.75 -2.50 -2.53
C LEU A 165 -6.07 -3.06 -1.98
N ARG A 166 -6.90 -2.22 -1.34
CA ARG A 166 -8.22 -2.62 -0.83
C ARG A 166 -9.15 -3.08 -1.96
N ASP A 167 -9.14 -2.39 -3.09
CA ASP A 167 -9.99 -2.75 -4.24
C ASP A 167 -9.52 -4.07 -4.88
N LYS A 168 -8.20 -4.29 -4.96
CA LYS A 168 -7.63 -5.57 -5.40
C LYS A 168 -7.98 -6.72 -4.44
N GLU A 169 -7.87 -6.49 -3.14
CA GLU A 169 -8.23 -7.49 -2.12
C GLU A 169 -9.71 -7.87 -2.20
N LYS A 170 -10.61 -6.89 -2.38
CA LYS A 170 -12.04 -7.16 -2.60
C LYS A 170 -12.29 -7.95 -3.89
N ALA A 171 -11.58 -7.63 -4.97
CA ALA A 171 -11.69 -8.37 -6.22
C ALA A 171 -11.18 -9.81 -6.08
N ASP A 172 -10.10 -10.03 -5.34
CA ASP A 172 -9.56 -11.36 -5.03
C ASP A 172 -10.55 -12.17 -4.17
N GLN A 173 -11.12 -11.56 -3.12
CA GLN A 173 -12.16 -12.20 -2.29
C GLN A 173 -13.43 -12.51 -3.08
N ALA A 174 -13.85 -11.65 -4.00
CA ALA A 174 -15.01 -11.91 -4.86
C ALA A 174 -14.76 -13.09 -5.81
N ARG A 175 -13.57 -13.16 -6.41
CA ARG A 175 -13.15 -14.28 -7.26
C ARG A 175 -13.07 -15.59 -6.49
N GLU A 176 -12.57 -15.57 -5.25
CA GLU A 176 -12.50 -16.74 -4.40
C GLU A 176 -13.90 -17.27 -4.05
N LYS A 177 -14.83 -16.39 -3.66
CA LYS A 177 -16.23 -16.75 -3.41
C LYS A 177 -16.93 -17.30 -4.65
N GLU A 178 -16.68 -16.71 -5.82
CA GLU A 178 -17.22 -17.22 -7.08
C GLU A 178 -16.67 -18.62 -7.38
N LEU A 179 -15.36 -18.83 -7.23
CA LEU A 179 -14.72 -20.13 -7.43
C LEU A 179 -15.23 -21.19 -6.44
N GLU A 180 -15.43 -20.84 -5.18
CA GLU A 180 -16.05 -21.71 -4.17
C GLU A 180 -17.49 -22.08 -4.55
N SER A 181 -18.27 -21.11 -5.04
CA SER A 181 -19.64 -21.37 -5.49
C SER A 181 -19.70 -22.33 -6.68
N ILE A 182 -18.77 -22.17 -7.64
CA ILE A 182 -18.62 -23.06 -8.81
C ILE A 182 -18.24 -24.46 -8.34
N ARG A 183 -17.22 -24.61 -7.49
CA ARG A 183 -16.81 -25.93 -6.95
C ARG A 183 -17.95 -26.63 -6.22
N HIS A 184 -18.70 -25.89 -5.41
CA HIS A 184 -19.84 -26.46 -4.67
C HIS A 184 -20.98 -26.87 -5.61
N GLN A 185 -21.23 -26.12 -6.70
CA GLN A 185 -22.20 -26.49 -7.72
C GLN A 185 -21.75 -27.74 -8.50
N GLU A 186 -20.47 -27.83 -8.88
CA GLU A 186 -19.90 -29.01 -9.53
C GLU A 186 -19.97 -30.26 -8.64
N GLN A 187 -19.65 -30.13 -7.35
CA GLN A 187 -19.78 -31.22 -6.38
C GLN A 187 -21.22 -31.70 -6.27
N LYS A 188 -22.19 -30.79 -6.12
CA LYS A 188 -23.62 -31.14 -6.07
C LYS A 188 -24.09 -31.84 -7.35
N ALA A 189 -23.65 -31.36 -8.51
CA ALA A 189 -23.98 -31.98 -9.79
C ALA A 189 -23.36 -33.39 -9.92
N ALA A 190 -22.15 -33.60 -9.42
CA ALA A 190 -21.52 -34.92 -9.38
C ALA A 190 -22.24 -35.89 -8.45
N GLU A 191 -22.62 -35.44 -7.25
CA GLU A 191 -23.37 -36.24 -6.26
C GLU A 191 -24.75 -36.66 -6.82
N GLU A 192 -25.46 -35.74 -7.50
CA GLU A 192 -26.75 -36.07 -8.12
C GLU A 192 -26.60 -37.09 -9.26
N ARG A 193 -25.53 -36.98 -10.07
CA ARG A 193 -25.23 -37.98 -11.11
C ARG A 193 -24.93 -39.35 -10.50
N GLU A 194 -24.19 -39.39 -9.40
CA GLU A 194 -23.89 -40.64 -8.68
C GLU A 194 -25.18 -41.29 -8.16
N LYS A 195 -26.05 -40.54 -7.48
CA LYS A 195 -27.37 -41.02 -7.03
C LYS A 195 -28.24 -41.53 -8.18
N GLN A 196 -28.23 -40.84 -9.32
CA GLN A 196 -28.96 -41.30 -10.51
C GLN A 196 -28.40 -42.62 -11.05
N LEU A 197 -27.08 -42.77 -11.08
CA LEU A 197 -26.42 -44.00 -11.50
C LEU A 197 -26.75 -45.16 -10.56
N GLU A 198 -26.68 -44.94 -9.24
CA GLU A 198 -27.06 -45.94 -8.23
C GLU A 198 -28.51 -46.43 -8.42
N ARG A 199 -29.46 -45.51 -8.62
CA ARG A 199 -30.86 -45.84 -8.90
C ARG A 199 -31.00 -46.67 -10.17
N TRP A 200 -30.28 -46.31 -11.23
CA TRP A 200 -30.29 -47.04 -12.50
C TRP A 200 -29.75 -48.47 -12.35
N ILE A 201 -28.62 -48.63 -11.67
CA ILE A 201 -28.01 -49.94 -11.39
C ILE A 201 -28.97 -50.81 -10.56
N ALA A 202 -29.57 -50.24 -9.50
CA ALA A 202 -30.53 -50.96 -8.67
C ALA A 202 -31.77 -51.42 -9.47
N LEU A 203 -32.29 -50.57 -10.36
CA LEU A 203 -33.45 -50.89 -11.20
C LEU A 203 -33.15 -52.02 -12.20
N VAL A 204 -32.01 -51.95 -12.89
CA VAL A 204 -31.56 -53.01 -13.81
C VAL A 204 -31.28 -54.31 -13.07
N GLY A 205 -30.58 -54.25 -11.93
CA GLY A 205 -30.27 -55.40 -11.10
C GLY A 205 -31.53 -56.12 -10.57
N THR A 206 -32.53 -55.35 -10.15
CA THR A 206 -33.82 -55.90 -9.70
C THR A 206 -34.57 -56.58 -10.85
N GLY A 207 -34.60 -55.97 -12.04
CA GLY A 207 -35.21 -56.56 -13.22
C GLY A 207 -34.57 -57.89 -13.64
N LEU A 208 -33.24 -57.97 -13.59
CA LEU A 208 -32.50 -59.21 -13.88
C LEU A 208 -32.76 -60.29 -12.82
N ALA A 209 -32.77 -59.96 -11.53
CA ALA A 209 -33.04 -60.93 -10.46
C ALA A 209 -34.43 -61.57 -10.58
N VAL A 210 -35.46 -60.78 -10.91
CA VAL A 210 -36.82 -61.31 -11.13
C VAL A 210 -36.88 -62.23 -12.36
N SER A 211 -36.13 -61.91 -13.43
CA SER A 211 -36.06 -62.77 -14.62
C SER A 211 -35.37 -64.12 -14.36
N GLY A 212 -34.35 -64.15 -13.50
CA GLY A 212 -33.61 -65.37 -13.16
C GLY A 212 -34.40 -66.36 -12.30
N ILE A 213 -35.28 -65.86 -11.42
CA ILE A 213 -36.15 -66.71 -10.60
C ILE A 213 -37.28 -67.31 -11.46
N SER A 214 -37.77 -66.57 -12.46
CA SER A 214 -38.83 -67.05 -13.34
C SER A 214 -38.40 -68.19 -14.27
N SER A 215 -37.11 -68.30 -14.62
CA SER A 215 -36.62 -69.36 -15.50
C SER A 215 -36.31 -70.69 -14.79
N GLN A 216 -36.48 -70.78 -13.46
CA GLN A 216 -36.07 -71.94 -12.67
C GLN A 216 -37.19 -72.63 -11.86
N THR A 217 -38.46 -72.40 -12.16
CA THR A 217 -39.54 -73.24 -11.60
C THR A 217 -39.93 -74.36 -12.57
N ASP A 218 -39.48 -75.57 -12.24
CA ASP A 218 -39.97 -76.85 -12.78
C ASP A 218 -41.51 -76.90 -12.73
N ALA A 219 -42.16 -77.13 -13.87
CA ALA A 219 -43.62 -77.07 -14.07
C ALA A 219 -44.40 -78.26 -13.45
N LYS A 220 -44.01 -78.72 -12.27
CA LYS A 220 -44.56 -79.91 -11.61
C LYS A 220 -46.00 -79.80 -11.05
N PRO A 221 -46.58 -78.64 -10.68
CA PRO A 221 -47.94 -78.62 -10.12
C PRO A 221 -49.05 -78.58 -11.18
N VAL A 222 -48.72 -78.38 -12.46
CA VAL A 222 -49.70 -78.33 -13.56
C VAL A 222 -50.02 -79.74 -14.08
N GLU A 223 -49.08 -80.67 -13.97
CA GLU A 223 -49.23 -82.05 -14.44
C GLU A 223 -50.28 -82.84 -13.64
N SER A 224 -50.45 -82.57 -12.33
CA SER A 224 -51.43 -83.31 -11.51
C SER A 224 -52.89 -82.91 -11.76
N ILE A 225 -53.14 -81.70 -12.29
CA ILE A 225 -54.49 -81.18 -12.52
C ILE A 225 -55.03 -81.68 -13.87
N ILE A 226 -54.17 -81.83 -14.87
CA ILE A 226 -54.55 -82.26 -16.22
C ILE A 226 -54.91 -83.75 -16.24
N THR A 227 -54.22 -84.59 -15.46
CA THR A 227 -54.48 -86.04 -15.39
C THR A 227 -55.78 -86.39 -14.66
N GLN A 228 -56.35 -85.45 -13.88
CA GLN A 228 -57.60 -85.65 -13.14
C GLN A 228 -58.86 -85.30 -13.95
N LEU A 229 -58.71 -84.58 -15.07
CA LEU A 229 -59.84 -84.05 -15.86
C LEU A 229 -60.17 -84.85 -17.13
N PHE A 230 -59.30 -85.76 -17.60
CA PHE A 230 -59.55 -86.53 -18.82
C PHE A 230 -59.16 -88.02 -18.67
N SER A 231 -60.17 -88.88 -18.53
CA SER A 231 -59.99 -90.34 -18.52
C SER A 231 -60.24 -90.94 -19.90
N LYS A 232 -59.20 -91.64 -20.39
CA LYS A 232 -59.13 -92.60 -21.52
C LYS A 232 -59.20 -92.02 -22.94
N GLU A 233 -58.02 -91.88 -23.56
CA GLU A 233 -57.64 -92.66 -24.74
C GLU A 233 -56.10 -92.61 -24.92
N SER A 234 -55.50 -93.74 -25.31
CA SER A 234 -54.06 -93.84 -25.59
C SER A 234 -53.72 -93.15 -26.91
N LEU A 235 -52.67 -92.33 -26.93
CA LEU A 235 -52.09 -91.83 -28.19
C LEU A 235 -50.60 -92.13 -28.22
N ASP A 236 -50.30 -93.24 -28.92
CA ASP A 236 -49.05 -93.44 -29.62
C ASP A 236 -48.69 -92.17 -30.41
N CYS A 237 -47.43 -91.79 -30.34
CA CYS A 237 -46.90 -90.59 -30.97
C CYS A 237 -46.35 -90.94 -32.37
N PRO A 238 -46.84 -90.35 -33.47
CA PRO A 238 -46.10 -90.36 -34.71
C PRO A 238 -45.37 -89.02 -34.92
N THR A 239 -44.12 -89.19 -35.32
CA THR A 239 -43.12 -88.23 -35.76
C THR A 239 -43.60 -87.28 -36.87
N ALA A 240 -43.63 -85.96 -36.62
CA ALA A 240 -43.40 -84.89 -37.61
C ALA A 240 -43.25 -83.47 -37.00
N GLY A 241 -42.11 -82.81 -37.26
CA GLY A 241 -42.03 -81.35 -37.55
C GLY A 241 -41.72 -80.38 -36.40
N VAL A 242 -40.67 -79.57 -36.57
CA VAL A 242 -40.06 -78.57 -35.64
C VAL A 242 -40.92 -77.31 -35.40
N THR A 243 -42.10 -77.22 -36.01
CA THR A 243 -42.93 -75.98 -36.03
C THR A 243 -43.81 -75.74 -34.78
N PRO A 244 -44.30 -76.75 -34.02
CA PRO A 244 -45.11 -76.49 -32.81
C PRO A 244 -44.30 -76.09 -31.56
N CYS A 245 -43.00 -76.42 -31.50
CA CYS A 245 -42.17 -76.09 -30.33
C CYS A 245 -41.85 -74.59 -30.23
N LEU A 246 -41.61 -73.92 -31.38
CA LEU A 246 -41.22 -72.50 -31.39
C LEU A 246 -42.37 -71.56 -31.03
N THR A 247 -43.61 -71.86 -31.45
CA THR A 247 -44.78 -71.05 -31.08
C THR A 247 -45.10 -71.15 -29.59
N TYR A 248 -44.86 -72.31 -28.97
CA TYR A 248 -45.03 -72.50 -27.52
C TYR A 248 -44.01 -71.68 -26.70
N SER A 249 -42.73 -71.67 -27.10
CA SER A 249 -41.70 -70.86 -26.42
C SER A 249 -41.93 -69.36 -26.53
N VAL A 250 -42.38 -68.85 -27.68
CA VAL A 250 -42.60 -67.40 -27.88
C VAL A 250 -43.79 -66.89 -27.07
N VAL A 251 -44.90 -67.65 -27.03
CA VAL A 251 -46.07 -67.29 -26.21
C VAL A 251 -45.71 -67.32 -24.73
N PHE A 252 -44.93 -68.31 -24.29
CA PHE A 252 -44.49 -68.41 -22.89
C PHE A 252 -43.61 -67.23 -22.47
N VAL A 253 -42.67 -66.80 -23.32
CA VAL A 253 -41.81 -65.63 -23.05
C VAL A 253 -42.64 -64.34 -23.00
N LEU A 254 -43.58 -64.15 -23.93
CA LEU A 254 -44.44 -62.97 -23.95
C LEU A 254 -45.32 -62.87 -22.69
N VAL A 255 -45.87 -63.99 -22.21
CA VAL A 255 -46.66 -64.03 -20.96
C VAL A 255 -45.80 -63.61 -19.77
N HIS A 256 -44.55 -64.07 -19.68
CA HIS A 256 -43.67 -63.72 -18.57
C HIS A 256 -43.23 -62.25 -18.61
N VAL A 257 -42.97 -61.70 -19.79
CA VAL A 257 -42.66 -60.27 -19.94
C VAL A 257 -43.85 -59.41 -19.51
N VAL A 258 -45.09 -59.78 -19.88
CA VAL A 258 -46.30 -59.07 -19.48
C VAL A 258 -46.54 -59.15 -17.97
N VAL A 259 -46.38 -60.33 -17.36
CA VAL A 259 -46.50 -60.50 -15.90
C VAL A 259 -45.43 -59.70 -15.16
N GLY A 260 -44.19 -59.68 -15.66
CA GLY A 260 -43.09 -58.89 -15.11
C GLY A 260 -43.39 -57.38 -15.13
N LEU A 261 -43.95 -56.87 -16.23
CA LEU A 261 -44.34 -55.46 -16.35
C LEU A 261 -45.48 -55.10 -15.38
N ILE A 262 -46.45 -55.99 -15.18
CA ILE A 262 -47.55 -55.78 -14.22
C ILE A 262 -47.03 -55.77 -12.77
N ALA A 263 -46.15 -56.70 -12.42
CA ALA A 263 -45.56 -56.77 -11.08
C ALA A 263 -44.69 -55.54 -10.77
N ALA A 264 -43.88 -55.09 -11.74
CA ALA A 264 -43.07 -53.89 -11.61
C ALA A 264 -43.94 -52.63 -11.40
N PHE A 265 -45.06 -52.52 -12.12
CA PHE A 265 -45.99 -51.41 -11.97
C PHE A 265 -46.67 -51.40 -10.59
N ILE A 266 -47.03 -52.56 -10.05
CA ILE A 266 -47.59 -52.68 -8.69
C ILE A 266 -46.55 -52.28 -7.65
N MET A 267 -45.30 -52.73 -7.80
CA MET A 267 -44.21 -52.37 -6.89
C MET A 267 -43.88 -50.87 -6.91
N ASP A 268 -43.83 -50.21 -8.09
CA ASP A 268 -43.63 -48.75 -8.19
C ASP A 268 -44.75 -47.97 -7.46
N ARG A 269 -46.00 -48.45 -7.55
CA ARG A 269 -47.14 -47.87 -6.82
C ARG A 269 -47.01 -48.05 -5.30
N ILE A 270 -46.55 -49.20 -4.82
CA ILE A 270 -46.33 -49.46 -3.39
C ILE A 270 -45.19 -48.61 -2.85
N ILE A 271 -44.07 -48.52 -3.58
CA ILE A 271 -42.91 -47.71 -3.17
C ILE A 271 -43.29 -46.22 -3.08
N LYS A 272 -44.07 -45.70 -4.02
CA LYS A 272 -44.61 -44.33 -3.97
C LYS A 272 -45.61 -44.09 -2.83
N LEU A 273 -46.29 -45.12 -2.34
CA LEU A 273 -47.18 -45.06 -1.18
C LEU A 273 -46.43 -45.07 0.15
N VAL A 274 -45.28 -45.74 0.21
CA VAL A 274 -44.45 -45.87 1.43
C VAL A 274 -43.44 -44.72 1.56
N SER A 275 -43.04 -44.09 0.45
CA SER A 275 -42.08 -42.98 0.44
C SER A 275 -42.71 -41.59 0.65
N LYS A 276 -43.89 -41.52 1.29
CA LYS A 276 -44.62 -40.28 1.58
C LYS A 276 -44.64 -39.97 3.07
#